data_AF-A0A9D4H7L9-F1
#
_entry.id   AF-A0A9D4H7L9-F1
#
_cell.length_a   1.000
_cell.length_b   1.000
_cell.length_c   1.000
_cell.angle_alpha   90.00
_cell.angle_beta   90.00
_cell.angle_gamma   90.00
#
_symmetry.space_group_name_H-M   'P 1'
#
loop_
_entity.id
_entity.type
_entity.pdbx_description
1 polymer ?
#
loop_
_entity_poly.entity_id
_entity_poly.type
_entity_poly.pdbx_seq_one_letter_code
_entity_poly.pdbx_strand_id
1 'polypeptide(L)' 'MLKLNCNSTRPAPWHYRFGYHIDPRPLCVPLAGLYAEGGAVGVLDVVIVRKYPTMVGYA' A
#
# COMPACT_ATOMS: atom_id res chain seq x y z
N MET A 1 2.69 -21.54 2.11
CA MET A 1 3.57 -20.65 1.31
C MET A 1 3.28 -19.21 1.73
N LEU A 2 4.31 -18.42 2.07
CA LEU A 2 4.13 -17.02 2.45
C LEU A 2 3.79 -16.19 1.20
N LYS A 3 2.63 -15.54 1.17
CA LYS A 3 2.22 -14.66 0.07
C LYS A 3 2.73 -13.25 0.31
N LEU A 4 3.46 -12.70 -0.65
CA LEU A 4 3.94 -11.31 -0.64
C LEU A 4 3.21 -10.52 -1.74
N ASN A 5 2.72 -9.34 -1.41
CA ASN A 5 2.05 -8.43 -2.35
C ASN A 5 3.04 -7.34 -2.79
N CYS A 6 3.09 -7.05 -4.09
CA CYS A 6 3.98 -6.03 -4.66
C CYS A 6 3.72 -4.63 -4.07
N ASN A 7 2.45 -4.26 -3.88
CA ASN A 7 2.09 -2.95 -3.34
C ASN A 7 2.37 -2.81 -1.82
N SER A 8 2.72 -3.91 -1.14
CA SER A 8 3.02 -3.94 0.30
C SER A 8 4.51 -4.11 0.59
N THR A 9 5.39 -4.24 -0.41
CA THR A 9 6.82 -4.53 -0.22
C THR A 9 7.70 -3.60 -1.04
N ARG A 10 8.87 -3.23 -0.51
CA ARG A 10 9.89 -2.46 -1.23
C ARG A 10 11.29 -3.00 -0.90
N PRO A 11 12.29 -2.81 -1.79
CA PRO A 11 13.67 -3.15 -1.47
C PRO A 11 14.14 -2.42 -0.21
N ALA A 12 14.76 -3.16 0.72
CA ALA A 12 15.37 -2.59 1.92
C ALA A 12 16.85 -2.22 1.65
N PRO A 13 17.41 -1.25 2.40
CA PRO A 13 18.85 -0.96 2.35
C PRO A 13 19.71 -2.19 2.66
N TRP A 14 20.94 -2.22 2.13
CA TRP A 14 21.83 -3.39 2.25
C TRP A 14 22.22 -3.76 3.70
N HIS A 15 22.21 -2.79 4.62
CA HIS A 15 22.61 -2.97 6.02
C HIS A 15 21.41 -3.21 6.96
N TYR A 16 20.20 -3.40 6.40
CA TYR A 16 19.02 -3.62 7.22
C TYR A 16 19.05 -4.98 7.92
N ARG A 17 18.54 -5.04 9.16
CA ARG A 17 18.49 -6.28 9.93
C ARG A 17 17.35 -7.17 9.43
N PHE A 18 17.63 -8.46 9.29
CA PHE A 18 16.58 -9.46 9.05
C PHE A 18 15.70 -9.64 10.28
N GLY A 19 14.45 -10.06 10.06
CA GLY A 19 13.44 -10.25 11.10
C GLY A 19 12.31 -9.23 11.01
N TYR A 20 11.56 -9.07 12.09
CA TYR A 20 10.48 -8.09 12.18
C TYR A 20 11.03 -6.67 12.30
N HIS A 21 10.39 -5.75 11.59
CA HIS A 21 10.68 -4.33 11.69
C HIS A 21 10.21 -3.77 13.05
N ILE A 22 10.94 -2.81 13.61
CA ILE A 22 10.65 -2.25 14.94
C ILE A 22 9.38 -1.38 14.91
N ASP A 23 9.23 -0.56 13.87
CA ASP A 23 8.01 0.22 13.66
C ASP A 23 6.94 -0.67 13.00
N PRO A 24 5.79 -0.92 13.66
CA PRO A 24 4.72 -1.74 13.11
C PRO A 24 3.85 -0.98 12.10
N ARG A 25 4.06 0.33 11.92
CA ARG A 25 3.25 1.13 10.99
C ARG A 25 3.44 0.64 9.55
N PRO A 26 2.37 0.64 8.72
CA PRO A 26 2.50 0.25 7.32
C PRO A 26 3.43 1.19 6.54
N LEU A 27 4.05 0.65 5.49
CA LEU A 27 4.90 1.43 4.59
C LEU A 27 4.05 2.37 3.73
N CYS A 28 4.24 3.68 3.89
CA CYS A 28 3.62 4.67 3.01
C CYS A 28 4.31 4.69 1.65
N VAL A 29 3.52 4.51 0.58
CA VAL A 29 4.00 4.48 -0.80
C VAL A 29 3.27 5.52 -1.65
N PRO A 30 3.92 6.11 -2.66
CA PRO A 30 3.25 7.04 -3.57
C PRO A 30 2.28 6.30 -4.49
N LEU A 31 1.16 6.96 -4.85
CA LEU A 31 0.19 6.44 -5.82
C LEU A 31 0.83 6.06 -7.16
N ALA A 32 1.83 6.82 -7.62
CA ALA A 32 2.53 6.57 -8.88
C ALA A 32 3.33 5.25 -8.89
N GLY A 33 3.65 4.68 -7.72
CA GLY A 33 4.40 3.43 -7.59
C GLY A 33 3.51 2.19 -7.39
N LEU A 34 2.20 2.31 -7.60
CA LEU A 34 1.26 1.21 -7.44
C LEU A 34 1.08 0.43 -8.74
N TYR A 35 0.90 -0.89 -8.58
CA TYR A 35 0.57 -1.80 -9.67
C TYR A 35 -0.88 -2.26 -9.53
N ALA A 36 -1.63 -2.35 -10.64
CA ALA A 36 -3.03 -2.77 -10.64
C ALA A 36 -3.22 -4.17 -10.03
N GLU A 37 -2.37 -5.12 -10.43
CA GLU A 37 -2.35 -6.50 -9.90
C GLU A 37 -1.41 -6.67 -8.69
N GLY A 38 -0.97 -5.56 -8.08
CA GLY A 38 0.04 -5.57 -7.02
C GLY A 38 -0.47 -5.97 -5.63
N GLY A 39 -1.75 -6.28 -5.50
CA GLY A 39 -2.41 -6.55 -4.22
C GLY A 39 -2.71 -5.28 -3.42
N ALA A 40 -3.10 -5.46 -2.16
CA ALA A 40 -3.53 -4.36 -1.29
C ALA A 40 -2.38 -3.39 -0.94
N VAL A 41 -2.73 -2.13 -0.72
CA VAL A 41 -1.83 -1.08 -0.21
C VAL A 41 -2.12 -0.89 1.28
N GLY A 42 -1.08 -0.91 2.12
CA GLY A 42 -1.24 -0.77 3.57
C GLY A 42 -1.60 0.65 4.00
N VAL A 43 -0.90 1.65 3.45
CA VAL A 43 -1.18 3.07 3.73
C VAL A 43 -0.79 3.94 2.54
N LEU A 44 -1.56 5.02 2.36
CA LEU A 44 -1.36 6.04 1.35
C LEU A 44 -1.51 7.41 2.00
N ASP A 45 -0.62 8.32 1.65
CA ASP A 45 -0.76 9.75 1.95
C ASP A 45 -1.25 10.47 0.70
N VAL A 46 -2.48 10.97 0.74
CA VAL A 46 -3.18 11.53 -0.43
C VAL A 46 -3.99 12.76 -0.05
N VAL A 47 -4.13 13.67 -1.01
CA VAL A 47 -5.03 14.82 -0.90
C VAL A 47 -6.36 14.48 -1.58
N ILE A 48 -7.47 14.65 -0.86
CA ILE A 48 -8.81 14.46 -1.43
C ILE A 48 -9.12 15.64 -2.36
N VAL A 49 -9.04 15.40 -3.68
CA VAL A 49 -9.31 16.43 -4.68
C VAL A 49 -10.81 16.61 -4.93
N ARG A 50 -11.58 15.52 -4.89
CA ARG A 50 -13.03 15.52 -5.15
C ARG A 50 -13.75 14.51 -4.27
N LYS A 51 -14.97 14.86 -3.86
CA LYS A 51 -15.92 13.95 -3.20
C LYS A 51 -17.13 13.80 -4.12
N TYR A 52 -17.48 12.56 -4.47
CA TYR A 52 -18.62 12.24 -5.33
C TYR A 52 -19.85 11.81 -4.50
N PRO A 53 -21.08 11.96 -5.03
CA PRO A 53 -22.27 11.45 -4.36
C PRO A 53 -22.25 9.91 -4.30
N THR A 54 -22.87 9.35 -3.27
CA THR A 54 -23.04 7.89 -3.14
C THR A 54 -23.86 7.36 -4.31
N MET A 55 -23.34 6.35 -5.01
CA MET A 55 -24.11 5.65 -6.03
C MET A 55 -25.10 4.71 -5.36
N VAL A 56 -26.40 4.96 -5.53
CA VAL A 56 -27.45 3.98 -5.20
C VAL A 56 -27.71 3.18 -6.46
N GLY A 57 -27.18 1.96 -6.54
CA GLY A 57 -27.44 1.05 -7.65
C GLY A 57 -28.88 0.54 -7.57
N TYR A 58 -29.64 0.66 -8.66
CA TYR A 58 -30.77 -0.26 -8.89
C TYR A 58 -30.15 -1.59 -9.32
N ALA A 59 -30.26 -2.58 -8.42
CA ALA A 59 -29.95 -3.98 -8.71
C ALA A 59 -31.03 -4.59 -9.60
#